data_AF-A0A956K8M2-F1
#
_entry.id   AF-A0A956K8M2-F1
#
_cell.length_a   1.000
_cell.length_b   1.000
_cell.length_c   1.000
_cell.angle_alpha   90.00
_cell.angle_beta   90.00
_cell.angle_gamma   90.00
#
_symmetry.space_group_name_H-M   'P 1'
#
loop_
_entity.id
_entity.type
_entity.pdbx_description
1 polymer ?
#
loop_
_entity_poly.entity_id
_entity_poly.type
_entity_poly.pdbx_seq_one_letter_code
_entity_poly.pdbx_strand_id
1 'polypeptide(L)'
;METYRIRFLDGPTLLRSIDLVREFMGVGLREAKELVETHGVILERATAAEARRVAARFAEVGAQVMVERTWRYIYAYDPRHPARGDQPLQRLRAGEGELAIDSGEIGSWDRPDLQALALADHRGGLDPDQVERLSVERLRAWDQAGMRVAEDEFAVLEALSAREPKLEAALSRRPDDREAHLIYGDWLLAAGDPRGQLVALQCALESADADPEERLRARERAFMREHAGHLFGPLRGVVAETADTGPGGRALALRWSRGFIAQAFVGPVGWSRSVGGPFEILAGLLRLPVAACLQTLGLTSALLSRPELEGLLCASPVVAQLRALELGDHVDGRRGPRHERSWSRLWPQLRQLRRLRFHDDQAPLRTLHSPTLEHLELHLADLGRFHEWLMASERFVADRLPRLRALSLVFSRGHSLVPATFADLMALPDFDGIDDLSLEVRDEPLPSGLVEILTMTPRIGGLRVLDLSRCRVDGASLRVLEEARARGRLPEDLRLPQ
;
A
#
# COMPACT_ATOMS: atom_id res chain seq x y z
N MET A 1 -12.14 28.47 11.66
CA MET A 1 -13.09 27.32 11.64
C MET A 1 -12.59 26.16 12.51
N GLU A 2 -13.27 25.91 13.63
CA GLU A 2 -13.07 24.71 14.47
C GLU A 2 -13.52 23.45 13.71
N THR A 3 -12.76 22.38 13.84
CA THR A 3 -13.09 21.07 13.30
C THR A 3 -13.33 20.08 14.43
N TYR A 4 -14.14 19.06 14.21
CA TYR A 4 -14.54 18.09 15.23
C TYR A 4 -14.36 16.66 14.72
N ARG A 5 -14.03 15.77 15.65
CA ARG A 5 -14.07 14.32 15.47
C ARG A 5 -15.30 13.82 16.20
N ILE A 6 -16.12 13.05 15.51
CA ILE A 6 -17.35 12.48 16.05
C ILE A 6 -17.16 10.98 16.14
N ARG A 7 -17.26 10.41 17.33
CA ARG A 7 -17.12 8.97 17.58
C ARG A 7 -18.43 8.40 18.08
N PHE A 8 -18.83 7.24 17.58
CA PHE A 8 -19.97 6.52 18.16
C PHE A 8 -19.62 6.02 19.56
N LEU A 9 -20.52 6.18 20.54
CA LEU A 9 -20.30 5.69 21.91
C LEU A 9 -21.18 4.51 22.27
N ASP A 10 -22.50 4.64 22.13
CA ASP A 10 -23.44 3.55 22.43
C ASP A 10 -24.85 3.95 21.94
N GLY A 11 -25.79 3.01 21.84
CA GLY A 11 -27.18 3.33 21.58
C GLY A 11 -28.11 2.11 21.65
N PRO A 12 -29.35 2.28 22.13
CA PRO A 12 -30.32 1.20 22.25
C PRO A 12 -30.86 0.72 20.88
N THR A 13 -30.63 1.48 19.81
CA THR A 13 -31.08 1.16 18.45
C THR A 13 -29.92 1.05 17.47
N LEU A 14 -29.18 -0.07 17.52
CA LEU A 14 -28.05 -0.35 16.64
C LEU A 14 -28.41 -0.20 15.15
N LEU A 15 -29.54 -0.76 14.70
CA LEU A 15 -29.98 -0.67 13.31
C LEU A 15 -30.15 0.78 12.82
N ARG A 16 -30.75 1.66 13.62
CA ARG A 16 -30.94 3.08 13.26
C ARG A 16 -29.63 3.86 13.29
N SER A 17 -28.76 3.55 14.25
CA SER A 17 -27.42 4.15 14.34
C SER A 17 -26.60 3.80 13.10
N ILE A 18 -26.68 2.54 12.66
CA ILE A 18 -26.06 2.07 11.43
C ILE A 18 -26.57 2.84 10.21
N ASP A 19 -27.89 3.02 10.07
CA ASP A 19 -28.45 3.79 8.95
C ASP A 19 -27.98 5.25 8.94
N LEU A 20 -27.86 5.89 10.12
CA LEU A 20 -27.31 7.25 10.22
C LEU A 20 -25.82 7.31 9.86
N VAL A 21 -25.02 6.33 10.28
CA VAL A 21 -23.60 6.26 9.86
C VAL A 21 -23.49 6.14 8.34
N ARG A 22 -24.33 5.32 7.70
CA ARG A 22 -24.40 5.22 6.24
C ARG A 22 -24.79 6.55 5.59
N GLU A 23 -25.78 7.24 6.14
CA GLU A 23 -26.24 8.54 5.65
C GLU A 23 -25.13 9.58 5.69
N PHE A 24 -24.43 9.71 6.83
CA PHE A 24 -23.42 10.75 7.01
C PHE A 24 -22.10 10.47 6.32
N MET A 25 -21.67 9.21 6.27
CA MET A 25 -20.38 8.84 5.68
C MET A 25 -20.48 8.38 4.22
N GLY A 26 -21.69 8.10 3.73
CA GLY A 26 -21.89 7.49 2.41
C GLY A 26 -21.37 6.04 2.33
N VAL A 27 -21.24 5.36 3.47
CA VAL A 27 -20.66 4.01 3.57
C VAL A 27 -21.71 2.89 3.46
N GLY A 28 -21.25 1.67 3.19
CA GLY A 28 -22.10 0.48 3.11
C GLY A 28 -22.64 0.02 4.47
N LEU A 29 -23.69 -0.82 4.46
CA LEU A 29 -24.33 -1.35 5.67
C LEU A 29 -23.35 -2.05 6.62
N ARG A 30 -22.43 -2.84 6.07
CA ARG A 30 -21.46 -3.59 6.86
C ARG A 30 -20.43 -2.69 7.55
N GLU A 31 -19.91 -1.69 6.84
CA GLU A 31 -18.92 -0.75 7.38
C GLU A 31 -19.54 0.14 8.45
N ALA A 32 -20.75 0.64 8.21
CA ALA A 32 -21.50 1.37 9.23
C ALA A 32 -21.76 0.52 10.47
N LYS A 33 -22.08 -0.77 10.29
CA LYS A 33 -22.21 -1.74 11.38
C LYS A 33 -20.92 -1.90 12.17
N GLU A 34 -19.79 -2.10 11.48
CA GLU A 34 -18.49 -2.23 12.11
C GLU A 34 -18.10 -0.98 12.90
N LEU A 35 -18.32 0.22 12.35
CA LEU A 35 -18.06 1.47 13.05
C LEU A 35 -18.92 1.64 14.31
N VAL A 36 -20.20 1.28 14.25
CA VAL A 36 -21.09 1.32 15.42
C VAL A 36 -20.66 0.29 16.47
N GLU A 37 -20.37 -0.95 16.08
CA GLU A 37 -19.98 -2.02 17.00
C GLU A 37 -18.60 -1.80 17.64
N THR A 38 -17.69 -1.12 16.94
CA THR A 38 -16.33 -0.84 17.43
C THR A 38 -16.17 0.52 18.09
N HIS A 39 -17.25 1.30 18.21
CA HIS A 39 -17.20 2.70 18.71
C HIS A 39 -16.23 3.55 17.86
N GLY A 40 -16.30 3.36 16.54
CA GLY A 40 -15.45 4.01 15.55
C GLY A 40 -15.77 5.49 15.36
N VAL A 41 -14.85 6.18 14.66
CA VAL A 41 -15.03 7.58 14.26
C VAL A 41 -15.99 7.65 13.08
N ILE A 42 -17.10 8.36 13.26
CA ILE A 42 -18.13 8.59 12.25
C ILE A 42 -17.70 9.72 11.30
N LEU A 43 -17.20 10.83 11.83
CA LEU A 43 -16.69 11.93 11.01
C LEU A 43 -15.43 12.49 11.62
N GLU A 44 -14.47 12.81 10.77
CA GLU A 44 -13.27 13.54 11.15
C GLU A 44 -13.25 14.88 10.41
N ARG A 45 -12.74 15.89 11.11
CA ARG A 45 -12.70 17.28 10.65
C ARG A 45 -14.07 17.92 10.36
N ALA A 46 -15.15 17.44 10.98
CA ALA A 46 -16.49 18.00 10.82
C ALA A 46 -16.54 19.47 11.27
N THR A 47 -17.26 20.34 10.56
CA THR A 47 -17.48 21.71 11.04
C THR A 47 -18.35 21.73 12.30
N ALA A 48 -18.34 22.83 13.07
CA ALA A 48 -19.23 22.96 14.24
C ALA A 48 -20.72 22.76 13.92
N ALA A 49 -21.16 23.20 12.75
CA ALA A 49 -22.54 23.01 12.29
C ALA A 49 -22.83 21.54 11.98
N GLU A 50 -21.91 20.86 11.30
CA GLU A 50 -22.03 19.43 10.99
C GLU A 50 -21.97 18.57 12.25
N ALA A 51 -21.05 18.86 13.17
CA ALA A 51 -20.93 18.13 14.42
C ALA A 51 -22.20 18.21 15.26
N ARG A 52 -22.79 19.42 15.38
CA ARG A 52 -24.09 19.61 16.03
C ARG A 52 -25.21 18.86 15.31
N ARG A 53 -25.25 18.92 13.97
CA ARG A 53 -26.25 18.22 13.15
C ARG A 53 -26.17 16.70 13.35
N VAL A 54 -24.98 16.14 13.30
CA VAL A 54 -24.74 14.70 13.46
C VAL A 54 -25.11 14.28 14.88
N ALA A 55 -24.61 14.96 15.91
CA ALA A 55 -24.94 14.66 17.30
C ALA A 55 -26.46 14.72 17.57
N ALA A 56 -27.16 15.73 17.02
CA ALA A 56 -28.62 15.83 17.13
C ALA A 56 -29.34 14.63 16.49
N ARG A 57 -28.91 14.22 15.30
CA ARG A 57 -29.51 13.08 14.57
C ARG A 57 -29.29 11.74 15.26
N PHE A 58 -28.12 11.52 15.87
CA PHE A 58 -27.90 10.33 16.70
C PHE A 58 -28.75 10.37 17.99
N ALA A 59 -28.90 11.55 18.60
CA ALA A 59 -29.76 11.72 19.77
C ALA A 59 -31.24 11.42 19.47
N GLU A 60 -31.75 11.76 18.29
CA GLU A 60 -33.13 11.45 17.84
C GLU A 60 -33.44 9.94 17.85
N VAL A 61 -32.42 9.09 17.65
CA VAL A 61 -32.56 7.62 17.68
C VAL A 61 -32.15 7.01 19.03
N GLY A 62 -31.88 7.85 20.02
CA GLY A 62 -31.44 7.46 21.36
C GLY A 62 -29.98 7.04 21.45
N ALA A 63 -29.18 7.27 20.40
CA ALA A 63 -27.76 6.95 20.38
C ALA A 63 -26.89 8.12 20.86
N GLN A 64 -25.75 7.78 21.44
CA GLN A 64 -24.76 8.71 21.95
C GLN A 64 -23.55 8.73 21.03
N VAL A 65 -23.05 9.94 20.77
CA VAL A 65 -21.80 10.17 20.06
C VAL A 65 -20.93 11.11 20.88
N MET A 66 -19.63 10.87 20.89
CA MET A 66 -18.63 11.76 21.45
C MET A 66 -18.19 12.74 20.38
N VAL A 67 -18.37 14.03 20.64
CA VAL A 67 -17.89 15.10 19.75
C VAL A 67 -16.64 15.69 20.39
N GLU A 68 -15.48 15.26 19.90
CA GLU A 68 -14.19 15.80 20.30
C GLU A 68 -13.86 16.99 19.40
N ARG A 69 -13.41 18.10 19.99
CA ARG A 69 -12.79 19.16 19.20
C ARG A 69 -11.46 18.62 18.66
N THR A 70 -11.18 18.92 17.41
CA THR A 70 -9.90 18.56 16.77
C THR A 70 -9.08 19.80 16.55
N TRP A 71 -7.79 19.64 16.75
CA TRP A 71 -6.80 20.63 16.43
C TRP A 71 -6.64 20.73 14.91
N ARG A 72 -6.68 21.96 14.39
CA ARG A 72 -6.18 22.24 13.05
C ARG A 72 -4.69 22.49 13.13
N TYR A 73 -3.95 21.80 12.27
CA TYR A 73 -2.53 22.01 12.08
C TYR A 73 -2.30 22.78 10.79
N ILE A 74 -1.46 23.81 10.85
CA ILE A 74 -0.94 24.51 9.67
C ILE A 74 0.57 24.60 9.83
N TYR A 75 1.29 24.14 8.82
CA TYR A 75 2.74 24.13 8.80
C TYR A 75 3.22 25.31 7.96
N ALA A 76 4.18 26.07 8.48
CA ALA A 76 4.88 27.11 7.76
C ALA A 76 6.34 26.71 7.51
N TYR A 77 6.80 26.93 6.28
CA TYR A 77 8.14 26.59 5.81
C TYR A 77 8.69 27.70 4.91
N ASP A 78 10.01 27.83 4.83
CA ASP A 78 10.66 28.69 3.84
C ASP A 78 10.94 27.88 2.56
N PRO A 79 10.30 28.21 1.42
CA PRO A 79 10.51 27.49 0.17
C PRO A 79 11.93 27.64 -0.40
N ARG A 80 12.73 28.59 0.11
CA ARG A 80 14.10 28.88 -0.33
C ARG A 80 15.16 28.35 0.63
N HIS A 81 14.76 27.70 1.72
CA HIS A 81 15.71 27.20 2.71
C HIS A 81 16.62 26.11 2.11
N PRO A 82 17.95 26.20 2.26
CA PRO A 82 18.88 25.26 1.62
C PRO A 82 18.71 23.81 2.13
N ALA A 83 18.32 23.63 3.40
CA ALA A 83 18.06 22.29 3.96
C ALA A 83 16.74 21.65 3.48
N ARG A 84 15.88 22.38 2.74
CA ARG A 84 14.62 21.86 2.19
C ARG A 84 13.78 21.12 3.23
N GLY A 85 13.59 19.81 3.09
CA GLY A 85 12.74 19.00 3.97
C GLY A 85 13.35 18.77 5.37
N ASP A 86 14.65 18.99 5.52
CA ASP A 86 15.35 18.94 6.81
C ASP A 86 15.41 20.33 7.50
N GLN A 87 14.69 21.33 6.98
CA GLN A 87 14.62 22.65 7.59
C GLN A 87 13.74 22.66 8.86
N PRO A 88 13.98 23.58 9.80
CA PRO A 88 13.03 23.85 10.86
C PRO A 88 11.73 24.44 10.28
N LEU A 89 10.62 23.93 10.76
CA LEU A 89 9.26 24.33 10.46
C LEU A 89 8.62 25.01 11.67
N GLN A 90 7.61 25.83 11.40
CA GLN A 90 6.68 26.27 12.43
C GLN A 90 5.33 25.61 12.22
N ARG A 91 4.71 25.13 13.30
CA ARG A 91 3.39 24.49 13.27
C ARG A 91 2.43 25.28 14.13
N LEU A 92 1.42 25.86 13.52
CA LEU A 92 0.28 26.45 14.21
C LEU A 92 -0.70 25.32 14.57
N ARG A 93 -1.01 25.21 15.85
CA ARG A 93 -2.01 24.31 16.41
C ARG A 93 -3.16 25.16 16.96
N ALA A 94 -4.32 25.09 16.32
CA ALA A 94 -5.50 25.89 16.67
C ALA A 94 -6.70 24.98 16.98
N GLY A 95 -7.29 25.10 18.17
CA GLY A 95 -8.42 24.28 18.61
C GLY A 95 -8.70 24.44 20.11
N GLU A 96 -9.89 24.06 20.58
CA GLU A 96 -10.25 24.05 22.02
C GLU A 96 -10.10 25.38 22.78
N GLY A 97 -10.14 26.51 22.09
CA GLY A 97 -9.86 27.80 22.72
C GLY A 97 -8.37 27.99 23.04
N GLU A 98 -7.50 27.21 22.43
CA GLU A 98 -6.05 27.37 22.51
C GLU A 98 -5.46 27.62 21.13
N LEU A 99 -4.37 28.36 21.15
CA LEU A 99 -3.54 28.62 19.98
C LEU A 99 -2.08 28.49 20.39
N ALA A 100 -1.41 27.49 19.84
CA ALA A 100 0.00 27.22 20.10
C ALA A 100 0.79 27.26 18.80
N ILE A 101 2.04 27.71 18.90
CA ILE A 101 3.00 27.57 17.80
C ILE A 101 4.17 26.76 18.30
N ASP A 102 4.39 25.65 17.62
CA ASP A 102 5.51 24.78 17.87
C ASP A 102 6.56 25.04 16.79
N SER A 103 7.84 24.85 17.12
CA SER A 103 8.93 24.79 16.14
C SER A 103 9.57 23.40 16.17
N GLY A 104 9.83 22.82 15.01
CA GLY A 104 10.31 21.44 14.89
C GLY A 104 10.64 21.08 13.45
N GLU A 105 11.01 19.84 13.20
CA GLU A 105 11.28 19.31 11.85
C GLU A 105 10.13 18.43 11.36
N ILE A 106 10.09 18.16 10.06
CA ILE A 106 9.15 17.18 9.49
C ILE A 106 9.28 15.83 10.22
N GLY A 107 8.17 15.30 10.73
CA GLY A 107 8.09 14.03 11.44
C GLY A 107 8.72 14.04 12.84
N SER A 108 8.88 15.21 13.50
CA SER A 108 9.33 15.30 14.92
C SER A 108 8.22 15.55 15.93
N TRP A 109 6.97 15.72 15.50
CA TRP A 109 6.00 16.42 16.34
C TRP A 109 5.43 15.65 17.53
N ASP A 110 5.70 14.35 17.65
CA ASP A 110 5.24 13.53 18.77
C ASP A 110 6.21 13.53 19.96
N ARG A 111 7.28 14.33 19.89
CA ARG A 111 8.24 14.42 20.99
C ARG A 111 7.71 15.37 22.08
N PRO A 112 7.63 14.91 23.34
CA PRO A 112 7.17 15.74 24.46
C PRO A 112 8.08 16.96 24.74
N ASP A 113 9.27 17.00 24.15
CA ASP A 113 10.28 18.06 24.34
C ASP A 113 10.07 19.30 23.46
N LEU A 114 8.96 19.37 22.70
CA LEU A 114 8.69 20.52 21.85
C LEU A 114 8.40 21.78 22.67
N GLN A 115 9.17 22.83 22.41
CA GLN A 115 8.92 24.15 22.97
C GLN A 115 7.69 24.75 22.31
N ALA A 116 6.55 24.65 22.98
CA ALA A 116 5.36 25.41 22.61
C ALA A 116 5.60 26.89 22.96
N LEU A 117 5.67 27.75 21.94
CA LEU A 117 5.52 29.19 22.13
C LEU A 117 4.02 29.44 22.29
N ALA A 118 3.56 29.51 23.54
CA ALA A 118 2.21 29.92 23.86
C ALA A 118 2.02 31.36 23.36
N LEU A 119 1.16 31.54 22.36
CA LEU A 119 0.84 32.86 21.81
C LEU A 119 0.09 33.73 22.83
N ALA A 120 -0.55 33.11 23.81
CA ALA A 120 -1.09 33.78 24.98
C ALA A 120 -1.20 32.82 26.18
N ASP A 121 -0.63 33.21 27.32
CA ASP A 121 -0.78 32.52 28.61
C ASP A 121 -2.16 32.85 29.23
N HIS A 122 -3.23 32.66 28.45
CA HIS A 122 -4.58 32.91 28.90
C HIS A 122 -5.08 31.69 29.67
N ARG A 123 -4.93 31.72 30.99
CA ARG A 123 -5.52 30.75 31.93
C ARG A 123 -7.04 30.62 31.83
N GLY A 124 -7.72 31.45 31.02
CA GLY A 124 -9.16 31.41 30.76
C GLY A 124 -9.57 30.81 29.40
N GLY A 125 -8.61 30.37 28.57
CA GLY A 125 -8.89 30.00 27.17
C GLY A 125 -9.21 31.23 26.30
N LEU A 126 -8.96 31.12 25.01
CA LEU A 126 -9.37 32.07 23.98
C LEU A 126 -10.80 31.72 23.52
N ASP A 127 -11.62 32.74 23.28
CA ASP A 127 -12.89 32.52 22.58
C ASP A 127 -12.64 32.13 21.10
N PRO A 128 -13.58 31.46 20.42
CA PRO A 128 -13.39 31.02 19.03
C PRO A 128 -13.06 32.13 18.04
N ASP A 129 -13.61 33.34 18.22
CA ASP A 129 -13.38 34.49 17.34
C ASP A 129 -11.96 35.05 17.55
N GLN A 130 -11.45 35.00 18.78
CA GLN A 130 -10.06 35.33 19.10
C GLN A 130 -9.10 34.31 18.49
N VAL A 131 -9.36 33.00 18.62
CA VAL A 131 -8.53 31.95 17.98
C VAL A 131 -8.46 32.17 16.48
N GLU A 132 -9.60 32.46 15.83
CA GLU A 132 -9.64 32.72 14.39
C GLU A 132 -8.87 33.98 14.00
N ARG A 133 -9.07 35.09 14.72
CA ARG A 133 -8.35 36.35 14.48
C ARG A 133 -6.83 36.19 14.61
N LEU A 134 -6.38 35.58 15.71
CA LEU A 134 -4.96 35.35 15.97
C LEU A 134 -4.35 34.36 14.97
N SER A 135 -5.12 33.35 14.52
CA SER A 135 -4.70 32.47 13.43
C SER A 135 -4.47 33.24 12.13
N VAL A 136 -5.41 34.12 11.73
CA VAL A 136 -5.29 34.95 10.53
C VAL A 136 -4.10 35.91 10.63
N GLU A 137 -3.90 36.54 11.80
CA GLU A 137 -2.75 37.41 12.04
C GLU A 137 -1.44 36.64 11.91
N ARG A 138 -1.36 35.43 12.47
CA ARG A 138 -0.17 34.59 12.33
C ARG A 138 0.09 34.17 10.87
N LEU A 139 -0.94 33.76 10.13
CA LEU A 139 -0.81 33.42 8.71
C LEU A 139 -0.30 34.60 7.88
N ARG A 140 -0.78 35.82 8.16
CA ARG A 140 -0.28 37.05 7.52
C ARG A 140 1.18 37.33 7.89
N ALA A 141 1.57 37.12 9.14
CA ALA A 141 2.95 37.31 9.57
C ALA A 141 3.91 36.34 8.85
N TRP A 142 3.51 35.08 8.65
CA TRP A 142 4.27 34.11 7.86
C TRP A 142 4.39 34.51 6.39
N ASP A 143 3.29 34.94 5.77
CA ASP A 143 3.30 35.42 4.39
C ASP A 143 4.22 36.63 4.20
N GLN A 144 4.17 37.60 5.13
CA GLN A 144 5.07 38.76 5.14
C GLN A 144 6.55 38.37 5.33
N ALA A 145 6.83 37.27 6.05
CA ALA A 145 8.17 36.70 6.18
C ALA A 145 8.61 35.89 4.94
N GLY A 146 7.73 35.76 3.92
CA GLY A 146 7.98 34.96 2.72
C GLY A 146 7.90 33.45 2.96
N MET A 147 7.33 33.02 4.09
CA MET A 147 7.05 31.61 4.35
C MET A 147 5.81 31.17 3.57
N ARG A 148 5.78 29.90 3.18
CA ARG A 148 4.61 29.24 2.61
C ARG A 148 3.94 28.40 3.68
N VAL A 149 2.65 28.13 3.50
CA VAL A 149 1.86 27.31 4.42
C VAL A 149 1.35 26.05 3.74
N ALA A 150 1.19 24.98 4.52
CA ALA A 150 0.61 23.71 4.10
C ALA A 150 -0.24 23.10 5.23
N GLU A 151 -1.21 22.27 4.86
CA GLU A 151 -2.15 21.65 5.81
C GLU A 151 -1.60 20.38 6.47
N ASP A 152 -0.61 19.75 5.84
CA ASP A 152 0.08 18.59 6.37
C ASP A 152 1.56 18.59 5.95
N GLU A 153 2.34 17.78 6.63
CA GLU A 153 3.78 17.67 6.43
C GLU A 153 4.17 17.03 5.10
N PHE A 154 3.33 16.15 4.54
CA PHE A 154 3.57 15.59 3.21
C PHE A 154 3.45 16.68 2.13
N ALA A 155 2.52 17.62 2.28
CA ALA A 155 2.37 18.77 1.38
C ALA A 155 3.57 19.73 1.48
N VAL A 156 4.13 19.91 2.69
CA VAL A 156 5.41 20.61 2.85
C VAL A 156 6.52 19.90 2.07
N LEU A 157 6.64 18.58 2.23
CA LEU A 157 7.67 17.80 1.57
C LEU A 157 7.52 17.79 0.04
N GLU A 158 6.30 17.61 -0.47
CA GLU A 158 5.97 17.67 -1.89
C GLU A 158 6.38 19.02 -2.50
N ALA A 159 6.14 20.13 -1.80
CA ALA A 159 6.50 21.47 -2.26
C ALA A 159 8.02 21.73 -2.22
N LEU A 160 8.73 21.14 -1.26
CA LEU A 160 10.18 21.32 -1.08
C LEU A 160 11.04 20.37 -1.91
N SER A 161 10.45 19.35 -2.53
CA SER A 161 11.17 18.36 -3.32
C SER A 161 11.22 18.74 -4.79
N ALA A 162 12.42 18.79 -5.37
CA ALA A 162 12.59 19.14 -6.78
C ALA A 162 12.04 18.02 -7.69
N ARG A 163 11.23 18.35 -8.69
CA ARG A 163 10.69 17.34 -9.62
C ARG A 163 10.80 17.81 -11.07
N GLU A 164 11.23 16.91 -11.95
CA GLU A 164 11.20 17.12 -13.40
C GLU A 164 10.41 15.99 -14.04
N PRO A 165 9.10 16.20 -14.32
CA PRO A 165 8.20 15.15 -14.80
C PRO A 165 8.69 14.42 -16.06
N LYS A 166 9.44 15.08 -16.94
CA LYS A 166 9.98 14.44 -18.14
C LYS A 166 11.05 13.40 -17.82
N LEU A 167 11.92 13.70 -16.87
CA LEU A 167 12.96 12.78 -16.41
C LEU A 167 12.34 11.64 -15.59
N GLU A 168 11.39 11.93 -14.71
CA GLU A 168 10.63 10.89 -13.97
C GLU A 168 9.90 9.93 -14.92
N ALA A 169 9.28 10.43 -15.98
CA ALA A 169 8.64 9.60 -16.99
C ALA A 169 9.64 8.71 -17.75
N ALA A 170 10.88 9.17 -17.97
CA ALA A 170 11.93 8.37 -18.58
C ALA A 170 12.36 7.22 -17.66
N LEU A 171 12.54 7.49 -16.37
CA LEU A 171 12.83 6.49 -15.34
C LEU A 171 11.71 5.45 -15.22
N SER A 172 10.46 5.88 -15.23
CA SER A 172 9.30 4.98 -15.19
C SER A 172 9.29 3.97 -16.35
N ARG A 173 9.67 4.41 -17.57
CA ARG A 173 9.75 3.53 -18.74
C ARG A 173 10.92 2.54 -18.64
N ARG A 174 12.06 2.97 -18.10
CA ARG A 174 13.28 2.17 -17.99
C ARG A 174 13.91 2.31 -16.58
N PRO A 175 13.34 1.64 -15.55
CA PRO A 175 13.78 1.78 -14.16
C PRO A 175 15.18 1.19 -13.93
N ASP A 176 15.66 0.35 -14.85
CA ASP A 176 16.99 -0.25 -14.79
C ASP A 176 18.05 0.57 -15.55
N ASP A 177 17.65 1.66 -16.21
CA ASP A 177 18.56 2.52 -16.97
C ASP A 177 19.39 3.41 -16.04
N ARG A 178 20.59 2.92 -15.71
CA ARG A 178 21.55 3.61 -14.85
C ARG A 178 21.89 5.02 -15.34
N GLU A 179 22.01 5.23 -16.65
CA GLU A 179 22.36 6.54 -17.22
C GLU A 179 21.22 7.54 -17.01
N ALA A 180 19.96 7.12 -17.24
CA ALA A 180 18.80 7.96 -16.96
C ALA A 180 18.72 8.36 -15.48
N HIS A 181 19.05 7.44 -14.57
CA HIS A 181 19.13 7.76 -13.13
C HIS A 181 20.21 8.81 -12.84
N LEU A 182 21.42 8.65 -13.38
CA LEU A 182 22.50 9.63 -13.19
C LEU A 182 22.13 11.01 -13.72
N ILE A 183 21.53 11.10 -14.92
CA ILE A 183 21.04 12.37 -15.48
C ILE A 183 20.03 13.04 -14.55
N TYR A 184 19.09 12.27 -13.99
CA TYR A 184 18.13 12.82 -13.04
C TYR A 184 18.79 13.19 -11.70
N GLY A 185 19.75 12.40 -11.24
CA GLY A 185 20.55 12.67 -10.05
C GLY A 185 21.34 13.98 -10.14
N ASP A 186 21.98 14.22 -11.29
CA ASP A 186 22.71 15.46 -11.56
C ASP A 186 21.76 16.66 -11.59
N TRP A 187 20.58 16.51 -12.20
CA TRP A 187 19.55 17.55 -12.19
C TRP A 187 19.06 17.86 -10.77
N LEU A 188 18.79 16.83 -9.96
CA LEU A 188 18.39 16.96 -8.56
C LEU A 188 19.49 17.65 -7.73
N LEU A 189 20.75 17.27 -7.95
CA LEU A 189 21.89 17.86 -7.27
C LEU A 189 22.06 19.34 -7.64
N ALA A 190 21.90 19.70 -8.92
CA ALA A 190 21.92 21.08 -9.39
C ALA A 190 20.75 21.91 -8.81
N ALA A 191 19.61 21.28 -8.57
CA ALA A 191 18.51 21.89 -7.83
C ALA A 191 18.78 21.98 -6.32
N GLY A 192 19.82 21.33 -5.78
CA GLY A 192 20.10 21.27 -4.35
C GLY A 192 19.19 20.30 -3.59
N ASP A 193 18.66 19.28 -4.26
CA ASP A 193 17.85 18.22 -3.65
C ASP A 193 18.75 17.04 -3.23
N PRO A 194 18.73 16.62 -1.95
CA PRO A 194 19.66 15.60 -1.44
C PRO A 194 19.46 14.24 -2.10
N ARG A 195 18.31 13.97 -2.75
CA ARG A 195 18.13 12.74 -3.53
C ARG A 195 19.17 12.60 -4.64
N GLY A 196 19.62 13.71 -5.24
CA GLY A 196 20.67 13.67 -6.27
C GLY A 196 21.98 13.06 -5.79
N GLN A 197 22.42 13.40 -4.58
CA GLN A 197 23.60 12.79 -3.97
C GLN A 197 23.36 11.31 -3.61
N LEU A 198 22.15 10.94 -3.18
CA LEU A 198 21.82 9.54 -2.93
C LEU A 198 21.86 8.69 -4.21
N VAL A 199 21.37 9.22 -5.34
CA VAL A 199 21.51 8.57 -6.66
C VAL A 199 22.99 8.30 -6.95
N ALA A 200 23.85 9.32 -6.85
CA ALA A 200 25.27 9.19 -7.12
C ALA A 200 25.95 8.15 -6.21
N LEU A 201 25.63 8.14 -4.91
CA LEU A 201 26.16 7.15 -3.96
C LEU A 201 25.74 5.72 -4.31
N GLN A 202 24.47 5.48 -4.63
CA GLN A 202 23.96 4.15 -4.98
C GLN A 202 24.49 3.67 -6.33
N CYS A 203 24.60 4.56 -7.32
CA CYS A 203 25.23 4.23 -8.60
C CYS A 203 26.72 3.94 -8.47
N ALA A 204 27.43 4.56 -7.51
CA ALA A 204 28.83 4.25 -7.21
C ALA A 204 28.94 2.87 -6.54
N LEU A 205 28.05 2.55 -5.59
CA LEU A 205 27.96 1.25 -4.92
C LEU A 205 27.77 0.09 -5.91
N GLU A 206 26.90 0.25 -6.90
CA GLU A 206 26.64 -0.77 -7.93
C GLU A 206 27.89 -1.11 -8.78
N SER A 207 28.88 -0.21 -8.85
CA SER A 207 30.11 -0.40 -9.64
C SER A 207 31.38 -0.57 -8.80
N ALA A 208 31.26 -0.60 -7.47
CA ALA A 208 32.40 -0.68 -6.57
C ALA A 208 32.90 -2.13 -6.41
N ASP A 209 34.21 -2.30 -6.30
CA ASP A 209 34.81 -3.52 -5.76
C ASP A 209 34.59 -3.62 -4.24
N ALA A 210 34.88 -4.79 -3.64
CA ALA A 210 34.49 -5.13 -2.27
C ALA A 210 34.98 -4.16 -1.15
N ASP A 211 36.22 -3.66 -1.21
CA ASP A 211 36.78 -2.79 -0.17
C ASP A 211 36.18 -1.36 -0.20
N PRO A 212 36.05 -0.68 -1.37
CA PRO A 212 35.27 0.55 -1.48
C PRO A 212 33.78 0.40 -1.12
N GLU A 213 33.19 -0.79 -1.29
CA GLU A 213 31.77 -1.06 -1.06
C GLU A 213 31.35 -0.81 0.39
N GLU A 214 32.09 -1.33 1.38
CA GLU A 214 31.72 -1.19 2.79
C GLU A 214 31.70 0.28 3.22
N ARG A 215 32.73 1.04 2.82
CA ARG A 215 32.81 2.48 3.09
C ARG A 215 31.68 3.26 2.43
N LEU A 216 31.34 2.92 1.19
CA LEU A 216 30.23 3.55 0.48
C LEU A 216 28.88 3.21 1.14
N ARG A 217 28.67 1.98 1.59
CA ARG A 217 27.45 1.57 2.32
C ARG A 217 27.34 2.29 3.66
N ALA A 218 28.45 2.48 4.37
CA ALA A 218 28.48 3.27 5.61
C ALA A 218 28.11 4.73 5.34
N ARG A 219 28.65 5.32 4.28
CA ARG A 219 28.33 6.70 3.85
C ARG A 219 26.88 6.85 3.42
N GLU A 220 26.34 5.91 2.65
CA GLU A 220 24.93 5.86 2.27
C GLU A 220 24.02 5.81 3.51
N ARG A 221 24.27 4.90 4.46
CA ARG A 221 23.48 4.81 5.69
C ARG A 221 23.55 6.10 6.53
N ALA A 222 24.72 6.73 6.61
CA ALA A 222 24.87 8.00 7.30
C ALA A 222 24.05 9.10 6.61
N PHE A 223 24.15 9.20 5.29
CA PHE A 223 23.42 10.16 4.47
C PHE A 223 21.90 10.00 4.60
N MET A 224 21.40 8.77 4.54
CA MET A 224 19.95 8.52 4.69
C MET A 224 19.42 8.87 6.09
N ARG A 225 20.24 8.74 7.14
CA ARG A 225 19.86 9.16 8.50
C ARG A 225 19.86 10.68 8.63
N GLU A 226 20.87 11.34 8.08
CA GLU A 226 21.00 12.80 8.08
C GLU A 226 19.82 13.46 7.37
N HIS A 227 19.43 12.93 6.21
CA HIS A 227 18.34 13.46 5.38
C HIS A 227 17.01 12.72 5.56
N ALA A 228 16.80 12.08 6.72
CA ALA A 228 15.60 11.27 6.93
C ALA A 228 14.31 12.10 6.87
N GLY A 229 14.35 13.38 7.31
CA GLY A 229 13.22 14.30 7.23
C GLY A 229 12.82 14.59 5.78
N HIS A 230 13.80 14.89 4.93
CA HIS A 230 13.55 15.10 3.50
C HIS A 230 13.21 13.82 2.73
N LEU A 231 13.80 12.67 3.07
CA LEU A 231 13.56 11.43 2.31
C LEU A 231 12.23 10.77 2.67
N PHE A 232 11.84 10.78 3.94
CA PHE A 232 10.68 10.03 4.44
C PHE A 232 9.57 10.91 5.00
N GLY A 233 9.85 12.18 5.24
CA GLY A 233 8.89 13.07 5.87
C GLY A 233 8.34 12.50 7.18
N PRO A 234 7.00 12.52 7.38
CA PRO A 234 6.37 11.92 8.55
C PRO A 234 6.65 10.42 8.73
N LEU A 235 6.97 9.69 7.66
CA LEU A 235 7.26 8.26 7.73
C LEU A 235 8.64 7.92 8.30
N ARG A 236 9.49 8.90 8.62
CA ARG A 236 10.84 8.64 9.13
C ARG A 236 10.84 7.80 10.42
N GLY A 237 9.86 8.01 11.31
CA GLY A 237 9.70 7.22 12.53
C GLY A 237 9.35 5.76 12.23
N VAL A 238 8.40 5.55 11.31
CA VAL A 238 7.99 4.21 10.86
C VAL A 238 9.17 3.43 10.27
N VAL A 239 9.98 4.09 9.43
CA VAL A 239 11.15 3.46 8.81
C VAL A 239 12.25 3.15 9.83
N ALA A 240 12.43 4.00 10.84
CA ALA A 240 13.39 3.75 11.92
C ALA A 240 12.95 2.55 12.79
N GLU A 241 11.65 2.48 13.15
CA GLU A 241 11.09 1.39 13.96
C GLU A 241 11.18 0.02 13.26
N THR A 242 11.04 -0.03 11.92
CA THR A 242 11.09 -1.28 11.18
C THR A 242 12.50 -1.82 10.92
N ALA A 243 13.54 -1.02 11.12
CA ALA A 243 14.92 -1.50 10.97
C ALA A 243 15.22 -2.61 12.00
N ASP A 244 14.63 -2.52 13.19
CA ASP A 244 14.88 -3.42 14.32
C ASP A 244 13.91 -4.61 14.37
N THR A 245 12.77 -4.55 13.67
CA THR A 245 11.84 -5.68 13.62
C THR A 245 12.25 -6.70 12.55
N GLY A 246 12.24 -7.98 12.94
CA GLY A 246 12.54 -9.09 12.04
C GLY A 246 11.60 -9.15 10.81
N PRO A 247 11.87 -10.07 9.86
CA PRO A 247 11.23 -10.08 8.54
C PRO A 247 9.69 -10.10 8.56
N GLY A 248 9.08 -10.72 9.57
CA GLY A 248 7.62 -10.89 9.69
C GLY A 248 6.86 -9.76 10.39
N GLY A 249 7.54 -8.69 10.83
CA GLY A 249 6.95 -7.66 11.70
C GLY A 249 7.24 -6.22 11.29
N ARG A 250 7.52 -5.96 10.00
CA ARG A 250 7.82 -4.61 9.50
C ARG A 250 6.55 -3.90 9.03
N ALA A 251 6.23 -2.75 9.63
CA ALA A 251 5.12 -1.88 9.23
C ALA A 251 5.29 -1.43 7.78
N LEU A 252 6.53 -1.12 7.43
CA LEU A 252 6.96 -0.72 6.10
C LEU A 252 8.33 -1.36 5.81
N ALA A 253 8.38 -2.20 4.78
CA ALA A 253 9.63 -2.73 4.23
C ALA A 253 9.92 -2.05 2.90
N LEU A 254 11.12 -1.47 2.77
CA LEU A 254 11.53 -0.70 1.60
C LEU A 254 12.76 -1.33 0.95
N ARG A 255 12.77 -1.39 -0.38
CA ARG A 255 13.97 -1.69 -1.16
C ARG A 255 14.30 -0.49 -2.03
N TRP A 256 15.50 0.02 -1.83
CA TRP A 256 16.05 1.14 -2.56
C TRP A 256 16.72 0.70 -3.86
N SER A 257 16.67 1.58 -4.85
CA SER A 257 17.43 1.49 -6.10
C SER A 257 17.70 2.90 -6.61
N ARG A 258 18.98 3.22 -6.80
CA ARG A 258 19.46 4.46 -7.44
C ARG A 258 18.73 5.74 -7.02
N GLY A 259 18.65 5.99 -5.71
CA GLY A 259 18.08 7.18 -5.09
C GLY A 259 16.57 7.12 -4.80
N PHE A 260 15.89 6.04 -5.18
CA PHE A 260 14.44 5.92 -5.06
C PHE A 260 14.02 4.61 -4.38
N ILE A 261 12.79 4.59 -3.86
CA ILE A 261 12.13 3.37 -3.42
C ILE A 261 11.64 2.64 -4.67
N ALA A 262 12.25 1.50 -4.99
CA ALA A 262 11.85 0.66 -6.13
C ALA A 262 10.81 -0.40 -5.73
N GLN A 263 10.87 -0.88 -4.49
CA GLN A 263 9.91 -1.83 -3.94
C GLN A 263 9.49 -1.41 -2.53
N ALA A 264 8.21 -1.58 -2.22
CA ALA A 264 7.67 -1.36 -0.90
C ALA A 264 6.67 -2.45 -0.55
N PHE A 265 6.66 -2.86 0.71
CA PHE A 265 5.62 -3.70 1.29
C PHE A 265 5.08 -3.02 2.55
N VAL A 266 3.76 -2.81 2.62
CA VAL A 266 3.09 -2.26 3.80
C VAL A 266 2.47 -3.41 4.58
N GLY A 267 3.05 -3.69 5.75
CA GLY A 267 2.73 -4.84 6.58
C GLY A 267 1.61 -4.61 7.61
N PRO A 268 1.19 -5.67 8.32
CA PRO A 268 0.04 -5.67 9.24
C PRO A 268 0.30 -5.01 10.61
N VAL A 269 1.42 -4.30 10.77
CA VAL A 269 1.96 -3.98 12.10
C VAL A 269 1.15 -2.92 12.82
N GLY A 270 1.29 -2.92 14.15
CA GLY A 270 0.60 -2.01 15.06
C GLY A 270 0.78 -0.54 14.74
N TRP A 271 -0.19 0.24 15.20
CA TRP A 271 -0.32 1.67 15.02
C TRP A 271 0.99 2.41 15.36
N SER A 272 1.57 3.14 14.41
CA SER A 272 2.66 4.08 14.67
C SER A 272 2.08 5.37 15.24
N ARG A 273 2.72 5.91 16.28
CA ARG A 273 2.25 7.16 16.91
C ARG A 273 2.29 8.35 15.94
N SER A 274 3.25 8.36 15.02
CA SER A 274 3.51 9.52 14.14
C SER A 274 2.63 9.59 12.91
N VAL A 275 2.25 8.44 12.36
CA VAL A 275 1.52 8.40 11.08
C VAL A 275 0.21 7.63 11.19
N GLY A 276 0.04 6.77 12.19
CA GLY A 276 -1.15 5.96 12.38
C GLY A 276 -0.96 4.52 11.91
N GLY A 277 -2.02 3.92 11.36
CA GLY A 277 -2.05 2.52 10.97
C GLY A 277 -1.48 2.26 9.57
N PRO A 278 -1.56 1.00 9.09
CA PRO A 278 -1.08 0.63 7.76
C PRO A 278 -1.67 1.46 6.62
N PHE A 279 -2.93 1.91 6.75
CA PHE A 279 -3.59 2.68 5.71
C PHE A 279 -2.97 4.08 5.56
N GLU A 280 -2.73 4.76 6.67
CA GLU A 280 -2.07 6.06 6.70
C GLU A 280 -0.61 5.96 6.25
N ILE A 281 0.08 4.85 6.61
CA ILE A 281 1.43 4.55 6.12
C ILE A 281 1.43 4.43 4.59
N LEU A 282 0.49 3.67 4.01
CA LEU A 282 0.37 3.54 2.56
C LEU A 282 0.05 4.89 1.90
N ALA A 283 -0.89 5.66 2.44
CA ALA A 283 -1.26 6.96 1.92
C ALA A 283 -0.06 7.93 1.92
N GLY A 284 0.71 7.95 3.01
CA GLY A 284 1.96 8.71 3.11
C GLY A 284 3.01 8.25 2.11
N LEU A 285 3.21 6.93 1.98
CA LEU A 285 4.21 6.35 1.06
C LEU A 285 3.94 6.77 -0.39
N LEU A 286 2.68 6.72 -0.82
CA LEU A 286 2.27 7.07 -2.19
C LEU A 286 2.40 8.57 -2.50
N ARG A 287 2.58 9.42 -1.48
CA ARG A 287 2.87 10.85 -1.60
C ARG A 287 4.35 11.18 -1.56
N LEU A 288 5.20 10.25 -1.12
CA LEU A 288 6.64 10.51 -1.01
C LEU A 288 7.30 10.73 -2.38
N PRO A 289 8.09 11.80 -2.56
CA PRO A 289 8.84 12.03 -3.79
C PRO A 289 9.86 10.92 -4.11
N VAL A 290 10.38 10.22 -3.09
CA VAL A 290 11.25 9.05 -3.28
C VAL A 290 10.51 7.81 -3.79
N ALA A 291 9.17 7.77 -3.70
CA ALA A 291 8.34 6.70 -4.26
C ALA A 291 7.95 6.96 -5.72
N ALA A 292 8.39 8.07 -6.33
CA ALA A 292 8.10 8.41 -7.72
C ALA A 292 8.63 7.37 -8.73
N CYS A 293 9.51 6.45 -8.33
CA CYS A 293 9.97 5.34 -9.17
C CYS A 293 9.57 3.94 -8.65
N LEU A 294 8.60 3.85 -7.73
CA LEU A 294 8.11 2.59 -7.18
C LEU A 294 7.60 1.67 -8.30
N GLN A 295 8.16 0.46 -8.38
CA GLN A 295 7.84 -0.56 -9.38
C GLN A 295 7.08 -1.74 -8.79
N THR A 296 7.28 -2.03 -7.51
CA THR A 296 6.66 -3.15 -6.81
C THR A 296 6.01 -2.65 -5.53
N LEU A 297 4.71 -2.90 -5.39
CA LEU A 297 3.98 -2.60 -4.16
C LEU A 297 3.34 -3.88 -3.65
N GLY A 298 3.60 -4.21 -2.38
CA GLY A 298 2.92 -5.26 -1.66
C GLY A 298 2.09 -4.72 -0.51
N LEU A 299 0.89 -5.26 -0.33
CA LEU A 299 -0.08 -4.81 0.67
C LEU A 299 -0.55 -6.00 1.51
N THR A 300 -0.48 -5.90 2.82
CA THR A 300 -1.06 -6.91 3.73
C THR A 300 -2.58 -7.09 3.55
N SER A 301 -3.10 -8.25 3.95
CA SER A 301 -4.54 -8.55 3.98
C SER A 301 -5.35 -7.56 4.83
N ALA A 302 -4.76 -6.99 5.89
CA ALA A 302 -5.41 -5.97 6.73
C ALA A 302 -5.74 -4.67 5.98
N LEU A 303 -4.97 -4.34 4.93
CA LEU A 303 -5.27 -3.22 4.05
C LEU A 303 -6.38 -3.58 3.06
N LEU A 304 -6.39 -4.82 2.57
CA LEU A 304 -7.39 -5.28 1.62
C LEU A 304 -8.81 -5.26 2.17
N SER A 305 -9.01 -5.10 3.48
CA SER A 305 -10.32 -4.89 4.12
C SER A 305 -10.73 -3.43 4.29
N ARG A 306 -9.95 -2.44 3.83
CA ARG A 306 -10.28 -1.00 3.87
C ARG A 306 -10.97 -0.48 2.62
N PRO A 307 -12.25 -0.10 2.64
CA PRO A 307 -13.01 0.24 1.43
C PRO A 307 -12.41 1.42 0.64
N GLU A 308 -11.67 2.28 1.31
CA GLU A 308 -11.00 3.46 0.75
C GLU A 308 -9.74 3.11 -0.04
N LEU A 309 -9.22 1.88 0.10
CA LEU A 309 -7.96 1.46 -0.50
C LEU A 309 -7.96 1.57 -2.04
N GLU A 310 -9.03 1.12 -2.70
CA GLU A 310 -9.13 1.23 -4.16
C GLU A 310 -9.09 2.70 -4.60
N GLY A 311 -9.81 3.58 -3.89
CA GLY A 311 -9.83 5.01 -4.16
C GLY A 311 -8.46 5.67 -3.95
N LEU A 312 -7.78 5.33 -2.86
CA LEU A 312 -6.43 5.81 -2.57
C LEU A 312 -5.43 5.41 -3.67
N LEU A 313 -5.45 4.14 -4.09
CA LEU A 313 -4.58 3.66 -5.15
C LEU A 313 -4.90 4.35 -6.49
N CYS A 314 -6.18 4.48 -6.86
CA CYS A 314 -6.58 5.14 -8.10
C CYS A 314 -6.18 6.62 -8.14
N ALA A 315 -6.13 7.30 -6.99
CA ALA A 315 -5.72 8.70 -6.91
C ALA A 315 -4.20 8.91 -7.02
N SER A 316 -3.39 7.86 -6.83
CA SER A 316 -1.93 7.99 -6.83
C SER A 316 -1.34 7.83 -8.24
N PRO A 317 -0.50 8.78 -8.70
CA PRO A 317 0.21 8.65 -9.97
C PRO A 317 1.22 7.49 -9.96
N VAL A 318 1.67 7.06 -8.78
CA VAL A 318 2.59 5.93 -8.59
C VAL A 318 1.97 4.61 -9.04
N VAL A 319 0.64 4.49 -9.01
CA VAL A 319 -0.03 3.24 -9.42
C VAL A 319 0.12 2.96 -10.91
N ALA A 320 0.16 4.00 -11.75
CA ALA A 320 0.26 3.84 -13.20
C ALA A 320 1.60 3.25 -13.70
N GLN A 321 2.61 3.22 -12.84
CA GLN A 321 3.96 2.74 -13.13
C GLN A 321 4.29 1.42 -12.43
N LEU A 322 3.38 0.88 -11.60
CA LEU A 322 3.61 -0.40 -10.94
C LEU A 322 3.73 -1.51 -12.00
N ARG A 323 4.82 -2.28 -11.90
CA ARG A 323 5.07 -3.48 -12.70
C ARG A 323 4.73 -4.75 -11.97
N ALA A 324 4.77 -4.70 -10.64
CA ALA A 324 4.37 -5.80 -9.78
C ALA A 324 3.47 -5.29 -8.66
N LEU A 325 2.38 -6.03 -8.41
CA LEU A 325 1.48 -5.79 -7.30
C LEU A 325 1.29 -7.09 -6.54
N GLU A 326 1.45 -7.03 -5.23
CA GLU A 326 1.21 -8.14 -4.32
C GLU A 326 0.09 -7.74 -3.35
N LEU A 327 -0.95 -8.57 -3.26
CA LEU A 327 -2.13 -8.32 -2.44
C LEU A 327 -2.31 -9.48 -1.46
N GLY A 328 -2.27 -9.16 -0.17
CA GLY A 328 -2.35 -10.10 0.93
C GLY A 328 -0.98 -10.37 1.55
N ASP A 329 -0.95 -11.07 2.67
CA ASP A 329 0.27 -11.40 3.40
C ASP A 329 0.57 -12.90 3.43
N HIS A 330 1.85 -13.24 3.63
CA HIS A 330 2.35 -14.60 3.76
C HIS A 330 1.99 -15.31 5.07
N VAL A 331 1.23 -14.67 5.98
CA VAL A 331 1.19 -15.04 7.39
C VAL A 331 0.15 -16.14 7.68
N ASP A 332 0.64 -17.38 7.75
CA ASP A 332 0.15 -18.52 8.53
C ASP A 332 -1.36 -18.81 8.53
N GLY A 333 -1.97 -18.89 7.34
CA GLY A 333 -3.29 -19.51 7.16
C GLY A 333 -4.41 -18.88 7.99
N ARG A 334 -4.20 -17.67 8.53
CA ARG A 334 -5.24 -16.91 9.21
C ARG A 334 -6.18 -16.41 8.13
N ARG A 335 -7.45 -16.78 8.27
CA ARG A 335 -8.49 -16.51 7.29
C ARG A 335 -8.64 -15.00 7.09
N GLY A 336 -8.38 -14.54 5.87
CA GLY A 336 -8.78 -13.21 5.44
C GLY A 336 -10.30 -13.03 5.54
N PRO A 337 -10.78 -11.80 5.76
CA PRO A 337 -12.21 -11.53 5.83
C PRO A 337 -12.88 -11.80 4.46
N ARG A 338 -14.05 -12.47 4.49
CA ARG A 338 -14.83 -12.88 3.30
C ARG A 338 -15.45 -11.70 2.56
N HIS A 339 -14.65 -10.91 1.85
CA HIS A 339 -15.17 -9.81 1.05
C HIS A 339 -14.86 -10.03 -0.42
N GLU A 340 -15.93 -10.22 -1.18
CA GLU A 340 -15.90 -10.03 -2.61
C GLU A 340 -15.72 -8.53 -2.87
N ARG A 341 -14.46 -8.12 -3.03
CA ARG A 341 -14.11 -6.76 -3.41
C ARG A 341 -13.89 -6.70 -4.90
N SER A 342 -14.66 -5.84 -5.53
CA SER A 342 -14.36 -5.40 -6.87
C SER A 342 -13.17 -4.45 -6.80
N TRP A 343 -12.14 -4.76 -7.57
CA TRP A 343 -10.99 -3.89 -7.84
C TRP A 343 -11.06 -3.32 -9.27
N SER A 344 -12.27 -3.31 -9.84
CA SER A 344 -12.53 -3.00 -11.24
C SER A 344 -12.09 -1.59 -11.63
N ARG A 345 -12.03 -0.63 -10.69
CA ARG A 345 -11.56 0.74 -10.97
C ARG A 345 -10.05 0.82 -10.96
N LEU A 346 -9.39 -0.04 -10.19
CA LEU A 346 -7.93 -0.09 -10.09
C LEU A 346 -7.29 -0.65 -11.36
N TRP A 347 -7.85 -1.70 -11.96
CA TRP A 347 -7.18 -2.40 -13.05
C TRP A 347 -6.83 -1.52 -14.27
N PRO A 348 -7.72 -0.63 -14.75
CA PRO A 348 -7.37 0.30 -15.84
C PRO A 348 -6.26 1.30 -15.48
N GLN A 349 -5.99 1.55 -14.20
CA GLN A 349 -4.92 2.43 -13.75
C GLN A 349 -3.55 1.75 -13.81
N LEU A 350 -3.48 0.43 -13.68
CA LEU A 350 -2.26 -0.37 -13.61
C LEU A 350 -1.66 -0.66 -15.00
N ARG A 351 -1.36 0.41 -15.76
CA ARG A 351 -0.98 0.38 -17.18
C ARG A 351 0.33 -0.34 -17.52
N GLN A 352 1.17 -0.59 -16.51
CA GLN A 352 2.46 -1.25 -16.68
C GLN A 352 2.55 -2.57 -15.91
N LEU A 353 1.45 -3.06 -15.33
CA LEU A 353 1.45 -4.24 -14.47
C LEU A 353 1.78 -5.49 -15.29
N ARG A 354 2.88 -6.15 -14.94
CA ARG A 354 3.34 -7.39 -15.57
C ARG A 354 3.21 -8.59 -14.65
N ARG A 355 3.30 -8.38 -13.34
CA ARG A 355 3.24 -9.43 -12.32
C ARG A 355 2.17 -9.10 -11.29
N LEU A 356 1.30 -10.05 -11.00
CA LEU A 356 0.28 -9.91 -9.97
C LEU A 356 0.32 -11.13 -9.07
N ARG A 357 0.43 -10.90 -7.77
CA ARG A 357 0.40 -11.94 -6.76
C ARG A 357 -0.77 -11.72 -5.81
N PHE A 358 -1.54 -12.77 -5.59
CA PHE A 358 -2.62 -12.79 -4.60
C PHE A 358 -2.33 -13.80 -3.51
N HIS A 359 -2.47 -13.38 -2.26
CA HIS A 359 -2.50 -14.23 -1.07
C HIS A 359 -3.92 -14.25 -0.49
N ASP A 360 -4.85 -14.74 -1.30
CA ASP A 360 -6.26 -14.85 -0.91
C ASP A 360 -6.95 -15.98 -1.70
N ASP A 361 -7.83 -16.73 -1.03
CA ASP A 361 -8.71 -17.73 -1.64
C ASP A 361 -9.78 -17.10 -2.54
N GLN A 362 -9.95 -15.78 -2.50
CA GLN A 362 -10.94 -15.01 -3.23
C GLN A 362 -10.30 -14.03 -4.21
N ALA A 363 -9.28 -14.48 -4.95
CA ALA A 363 -8.64 -13.66 -5.97
C ALA A 363 -9.69 -13.09 -6.96
N PRO A 364 -9.70 -11.77 -7.21
CA PRO A 364 -10.73 -11.07 -7.98
C PRO A 364 -10.62 -11.30 -9.50
N LEU A 365 -10.36 -12.52 -9.95
CA LEU A 365 -10.11 -12.87 -11.37
C LEU A 365 -11.25 -12.44 -12.30
N ARG A 366 -12.47 -12.30 -11.76
CA ARG A 366 -13.64 -11.84 -12.51
C ARG A 366 -13.65 -10.38 -12.86
N THR A 367 -13.01 -9.54 -12.05
CA THR A 367 -12.89 -8.13 -12.38
C THR A 367 -11.55 -7.85 -13.01
N LEU A 368 -10.58 -8.75 -12.81
CA LEU A 368 -9.22 -8.61 -13.30
C LEU A 368 -9.20 -8.45 -14.82
N HIS A 369 -8.76 -7.27 -15.25
CA HIS A 369 -8.52 -6.95 -16.64
C HIS A 369 -7.18 -6.26 -16.74
N SER A 370 -6.25 -6.80 -17.52
CA SER A 370 -4.96 -6.16 -17.70
C SER A 370 -4.40 -6.46 -19.08
N PRO A 371 -4.13 -5.43 -19.90
CA PRO A 371 -3.53 -5.63 -21.22
C PRO A 371 -2.03 -5.95 -21.15
N THR A 372 -1.40 -5.82 -19.98
CA THR A 372 0.06 -5.98 -19.81
C THR A 372 0.45 -7.10 -18.84
N LEU A 373 -0.51 -7.74 -18.16
CA LEU A 373 -0.20 -8.79 -17.20
C LEU A 373 0.39 -10.01 -17.92
N GLU A 374 1.62 -10.37 -17.53
CA GLU A 374 2.39 -11.47 -18.12
C GLU A 374 2.43 -12.68 -17.17
N HIS A 375 2.40 -12.43 -15.87
CA HIS A 375 2.52 -13.45 -14.83
C HIS A 375 1.48 -13.24 -13.72
N LEU A 376 0.73 -14.30 -13.42
CA LEU A 376 -0.23 -14.35 -12.33
C LEU A 376 0.19 -15.43 -11.33
N GLU A 377 0.30 -15.07 -10.06
CA GLU A 377 0.64 -15.98 -8.97
C GLU A 377 -0.49 -15.99 -7.94
N LEU A 378 -1.09 -17.15 -7.71
CA LEU A 378 -2.19 -17.34 -6.78
C LEU A 378 -1.73 -18.23 -5.63
N HIS A 379 -1.71 -17.66 -4.42
CA HIS A 379 -1.48 -18.38 -3.18
C HIS A 379 -2.81 -18.73 -2.56
N LEU A 380 -3.18 -20.00 -2.65
CA LEU A 380 -4.47 -20.53 -2.24
C LEU A 380 -4.28 -21.40 -1.00
N ALA A 381 -5.14 -21.20 -0.01
CA ALA A 381 -5.28 -22.09 1.13
C ALA A 381 -6.27 -23.22 0.82
N ASP A 382 -7.33 -22.95 0.05
CA ASP A 382 -8.37 -23.94 -0.23
C ASP A 382 -9.03 -23.83 -1.63
N LEU A 383 -8.78 -24.80 -2.55
CA LEU A 383 -9.45 -24.82 -3.85
C LEU A 383 -10.93 -25.15 -3.76
N GLY A 384 -11.40 -25.90 -2.75
CA GLY A 384 -12.83 -26.23 -2.64
C GLY A 384 -13.68 -24.95 -2.55
N ARG A 385 -13.19 -23.94 -1.83
CA ARG A 385 -13.82 -22.63 -1.74
C ARG A 385 -13.67 -21.82 -3.01
N PHE A 386 -12.51 -21.94 -3.63
CA PHE A 386 -12.27 -21.34 -4.94
C PHE A 386 -13.26 -21.89 -5.98
N HIS A 387 -13.66 -23.17 -5.89
CA HIS A 387 -14.69 -23.78 -6.74
C HIS A 387 -16.08 -23.19 -6.50
N GLU A 388 -16.53 -23.12 -5.25
CA GLU A 388 -17.81 -22.50 -4.91
C GLU A 388 -17.86 -21.08 -5.48
N TRP A 389 -16.75 -20.34 -5.33
CA TRP A 389 -16.59 -19.03 -5.92
C TRP A 389 -16.68 -19.08 -7.45
N LEU A 390 -15.87 -19.90 -8.14
CA LEU A 390 -15.87 -20.07 -9.61
C LEU A 390 -17.26 -20.35 -10.17
N MET A 391 -18.03 -21.23 -9.52
CA MET A 391 -19.33 -21.71 -9.97
C MET A 391 -20.47 -20.72 -9.69
N ALA A 392 -20.34 -19.88 -8.67
CA ALA A 392 -21.43 -19.02 -8.22
C ALA A 392 -21.75 -17.82 -9.13
N SER A 393 -21.14 -17.64 -10.31
CA SER A 393 -21.29 -16.35 -11.01
C SER A 393 -21.24 -16.34 -12.53
N GLU A 394 -21.51 -15.14 -13.05
CA GLU A 394 -21.58 -14.77 -14.45
C GLU A 394 -20.37 -15.24 -15.27
N ARG A 395 -20.61 -15.45 -16.57
CA ARG A 395 -19.65 -16.04 -17.50
C ARG A 395 -18.36 -15.21 -17.56
N PHE A 396 -17.22 -15.88 -17.48
CA PHE A 396 -15.91 -15.30 -17.77
C PHE A 396 -15.91 -14.76 -19.21
N VAL A 397 -15.42 -13.54 -19.39
CA VAL A 397 -15.27 -12.91 -20.71
C VAL A 397 -13.86 -13.23 -21.20
N ALA A 398 -13.74 -13.75 -22.42
CA ALA A 398 -12.44 -13.98 -23.05
C ALA A 398 -11.64 -12.68 -23.23
N ASP A 399 -10.34 -12.81 -23.48
CA ASP A 399 -9.44 -11.71 -23.85
C ASP A 399 -9.19 -10.63 -22.79
N ARG A 400 -9.47 -10.88 -21.50
CA ARG A 400 -9.17 -9.88 -20.45
C ARG A 400 -7.69 -9.82 -20.07
N LEU A 401 -6.97 -10.91 -20.30
CA LEU A 401 -5.56 -11.10 -19.98
C LEU A 401 -4.75 -11.51 -21.23
N PRO A 402 -4.77 -10.72 -22.32
CA PRO A 402 -4.25 -11.15 -23.63
C PRO A 402 -2.74 -11.39 -23.66
N ARG A 403 -2.01 -10.94 -22.64
CA ARG A 403 -0.56 -11.13 -22.49
C ARG A 403 -0.17 -12.12 -21.40
N LEU A 404 -1.12 -12.75 -20.73
CA LEU A 404 -0.81 -13.70 -19.68
C LEU A 404 -0.14 -14.94 -20.29
N ARG A 405 1.09 -15.21 -19.84
CA ARG A 405 1.92 -16.32 -20.31
C ARG A 405 2.24 -17.30 -19.19
N ALA A 406 2.42 -16.80 -17.98
CA ALA A 406 2.79 -17.62 -16.84
C ALA A 406 1.72 -17.59 -15.74
N LEU A 407 1.35 -18.78 -15.25
CA LEU A 407 0.51 -18.97 -14.09
C LEU A 407 1.26 -19.78 -13.03
N SER A 408 1.27 -19.30 -11.81
CA SER A 408 1.83 -19.99 -10.65
C SER A 408 0.75 -20.20 -9.61
N LEU A 409 0.54 -21.45 -9.22
CA LEU A 409 -0.42 -21.83 -8.19
C LEU A 409 0.34 -22.38 -7.00
N VAL A 410 0.26 -21.69 -5.87
CA VAL A 410 0.93 -22.04 -4.63
C VAL A 410 -0.13 -22.45 -3.62
N PHE A 411 -0.06 -23.69 -3.15
CA PHE A 411 -1.01 -24.25 -2.21
C PHE A 411 -0.33 -24.39 -0.85
N SER A 412 -0.90 -23.72 0.15
CA SER A 412 -0.39 -23.80 1.52
C SER A 412 -0.79 -25.08 2.25
N ARG A 413 -1.77 -25.84 1.74
CA ARG A 413 -2.22 -27.15 2.26
C ARG A 413 -2.58 -28.08 1.11
N GLY A 414 -2.07 -29.31 1.10
CA GLY A 414 -2.28 -30.25 0.00
C GLY A 414 -3.67 -30.87 -0.03
N HIS A 415 -4.29 -31.09 1.15
CA HIS A 415 -5.62 -31.68 1.27
C HIS A 415 -6.75 -30.85 0.65
N SER A 416 -6.48 -29.61 0.28
CA SER A 416 -7.47 -28.72 -0.32
C SER A 416 -7.45 -28.68 -1.85
N LEU A 417 -6.62 -29.51 -2.50
CA LEU A 417 -6.60 -29.65 -3.96
C LEU A 417 -7.73 -30.58 -4.43
N VAL A 418 -8.87 -30.00 -4.80
CA VAL A 418 -9.95 -30.74 -5.45
C VAL A 418 -9.63 -30.85 -6.95
N PRO A 419 -9.41 -32.05 -7.51
CA PRO A 419 -8.99 -32.20 -8.90
C PRO A 419 -9.98 -31.55 -9.89
N ALA A 420 -11.29 -31.76 -9.69
CA ALA A 420 -12.32 -31.17 -10.55
C ALA A 420 -12.22 -29.63 -10.64
N THR A 421 -11.99 -28.97 -9.52
CA THR A 421 -11.82 -27.52 -9.46
C THR A 421 -10.60 -27.04 -10.22
N PHE A 422 -9.50 -27.79 -10.14
CA PHE A 422 -8.31 -27.48 -10.93
C PHE A 422 -8.61 -27.59 -12.43
N ALA A 423 -9.35 -28.61 -12.86
CA ALA A 423 -9.79 -28.72 -14.25
C ALA A 423 -10.66 -27.53 -14.67
N ASP A 424 -11.61 -27.09 -13.83
CA ASP A 424 -12.45 -25.93 -14.08
C ASP A 424 -11.63 -24.63 -14.20
N LEU A 425 -10.66 -24.43 -13.29
CA LEU A 425 -9.72 -23.31 -13.35
C LEU A 425 -8.95 -23.32 -14.68
N MET A 426 -8.42 -24.47 -15.09
CA MET A 426 -7.67 -24.60 -16.35
C MET A 426 -8.55 -24.50 -17.60
N ALA A 427 -9.88 -24.62 -17.46
CA ALA A 427 -10.84 -24.42 -18.54
C ALA A 427 -11.24 -22.94 -18.73
N LEU A 428 -10.76 -22.02 -17.88
CA LEU A 428 -11.09 -20.60 -18.01
C LEU A 428 -10.50 -20.01 -19.31
N PRO A 429 -11.28 -19.19 -20.05
CA PRO A 429 -10.81 -18.56 -21.30
C PRO A 429 -9.62 -17.61 -21.12
N ASP A 430 -9.50 -16.96 -19.96
CA ASP A 430 -8.40 -16.04 -19.66
C ASP A 430 -7.02 -16.73 -19.63
N PHE A 431 -7.01 -18.06 -19.58
CA PHE A 431 -5.83 -18.90 -19.46
C PHE A 431 -5.47 -19.61 -20.75
N ASP A 432 -6.16 -19.32 -21.86
CA ASP A 432 -5.90 -19.91 -23.18
C ASP A 432 -4.48 -19.58 -23.68
N GLY A 433 -3.92 -18.43 -23.28
CA GLY A 433 -2.61 -17.94 -23.71
C GLY A 433 -1.42 -18.39 -22.87
N ILE A 434 -1.64 -19.15 -21.79
CA ILE A 434 -0.58 -19.60 -20.87
C ILE A 434 0.30 -20.64 -21.55
N ASP A 435 1.61 -20.43 -21.50
CA ASP A 435 2.62 -21.40 -21.91
C ASP A 435 3.41 -21.96 -20.72
N ASP A 436 3.43 -21.26 -19.57
CA ASP A 436 4.15 -21.68 -18.38
C ASP A 436 3.21 -21.88 -17.19
N LEU A 437 3.18 -23.11 -16.66
CA LEU A 437 2.45 -23.44 -15.43
C LEU A 437 3.42 -23.93 -14.37
N SER A 438 3.41 -23.30 -13.20
CA SER A 438 4.13 -23.75 -12.01
C SER A 438 3.13 -24.13 -10.93
N LEU A 439 3.32 -25.32 -10.34
CA LEU A 439 2.58 -25.75 -9.16
C LEU A 439 3.53 -25.91 -7.97
N GLU A 440 3.13 -25.38 -6.83
CA GLU A 440 3.82 -25.57 -5.55
C GLU A 440 2.80 -26.06 -4.54
N VAL A 441 3.02 -27.25 -3.97
CA VAL A 441 2.18 -27.81 -2.90
C VAL A 441 3.07 -28.03 -1.70
N ARG A 442 2.83 -27.25 -0.64
CA ARG A 442 3.63 -27.33 0.57
C ARG A 442 3.22 -28.52 1.42
N ASP A 443 4.22 -29.13 2.05
CA ASP A 443 4.11 -30.16 3.09
C ASP A 443 3.51 -31.52 2.68
N GLU A 444 2.77 -31.60 1.57
CA GLU A 444 2.03 -32.79 1.15
C GLU A 444 2.36 -33.24 -0.28
N PRO A 445 2.23 -34.55 -0.59
CA PRO A 445 2.34 -35.04 -1.95
C PRO A 445 1.17 -34.57 -2.83
N LEU A 446 1.41 -34.40 -4.13
CA LEU A 446 0.35 -34.15 -5.12
C LEU A 446 -0.69 -35.27 -5.05
N PRO A 447 -1.99 -34.94 -4.93
CA PRO A 447 -3.04 -35.96 -4.98
C PRO A 447 -3.02 -36.69 -6.32
N SER A 448 -3.16 -38.02 -6.29
CA SER A 448 -3.18 -38.85 -7.50
C SER A 448 -4.23 -38.39 -8.51
N GLY A 449 -5.42 -37.99 -8.05
CA GLY A 449 -6.47 -37.45 -8.91
C GLY A 449 -6.08 -36.14 -9.61
N LEU A 450 -5.23 -35.30 -8.99
CA LEU A 450 -4.71 -34.11 -9.66
C LEU A 450 -3.70 -34.51 -10.74
N VAL A 451 -2.83 -35.49 -10.48
CA VAL A 451 -1.90 -36.03 -11.47
C VAL A 451 -2.65 -36.59 -12.67
N GLU A 452 -3.73 -37.35 -12.46
CA GLU A 452 -4.60 -37.82 -13.54
C GLU A 452 -5.13 -36.65 -14.37
N ILE A 453 -5.66 -35.60 -13.75
CA ILE A 453 -6.14 -34.42 -14.46
C ILE A 453 -5.03 -33.71 -15.23
N LEU A 454 -3.83 -33.55 -14.64
CA LEU A 454 -2.68 -32.97 -15.34
C LEU A 454 -2.40 -33.71 -16.66
N THR A 455 -2.52 -35.04 -16.66
CA THR A 455 -2.27 -35.87 -17.86
C THR A 455 -3.43 -35.94 -18.84
N MET A 456 -4.64 -35.55 -18.42
CA MET A 456 -5.87 -35.68 -19.21
C MET A 456 -6.37 -34.35 -19.75
N THR A 457 -5.99 -33.22 -19.17
CA THR A 457 -6.36 -31.88 -19.65
C THR A 457 -5.53 -31.51 -20.89
N PRO A 458 -6.14 -31.40 -22.10
CA PRO A 458 -5.39 -31.23 -23.34
C PRO A 458 -4.52 -29.96 -23.37
N ARG A 459 -4.97 -28.90 -22.70
CA ARG A 459 -4.22 -27.63 -22.60
C ARG A 459 -2.85 -27.80 -21.97
N ILE A 460 -2.71 -28.72 -21.01
CA ILE A 460 -1.45 -28.92 -20.30
C ILE A 460 -0.38 -29.52 -21.22
N GLY A 461 -0.76 -30.41 -22.13
CA GLY A 461 0.16 -30.92 -23.15
C GLY A 461 0.64 -29.87 -24.15
N GLY A 462 -0.07 -28.75 -24.28
CA GLY A 462 0.31 -27.62 -25.13
C GLY A 462 1.19 -26.56 -24.45
N LEU A 463 1.49 -26.72 -23.15
CA LEU A 463 2.37 -25.81 -22.43
C LEU A 463 3.81 -25.90 -22.98
N ARG A 464 4.58 -24.84 -22.78
CA ARG A 464 6.03 -24.85 -22.95
C ARG A 464 6.70 -25.44 -21.72
N VAL A 465 6.28 -25.03 -20.52
CA VAL A 465 6.86 -25.48 -19.25
C VAL A 465 5.75 -25.93 -18.30
N LEU A 466 5.94 -27.10 -17.69
CA LEU A 466 5.21 -27.53 -16.51
C LEU A 466 6.21 -27.75 -15.37
N ASP A 467 6.20 -26.84 -14.39
CA ASP A 467 7.10 -26.89 -13.25
C ASP A 467 6.41 -27.48 -12.02
N LEU A 468 6.81 -28.70 -11.68
CA LEU A 468 6.43 -29.43 -10.47
C LEU A 468 7.63 -29.61 -9.51
N SER A 469 8.75 -28.91 -9.74
CA SER A 469 9.99 -29.10 -8.98
C SER A 469 9.84 -28.76 -7.49
N ARG A 470 8.80 -28.00 -7.13
CA ARG A 470 8.46 -27.62 -5.75
C ARG A 470 7.32 -28.43 -5.14
N CYS A 471 6.90 -29.51 -5.80
CA CYS A 471 5.91 -30.43 -5.27
C CYS A 471 6.59 -31.65 -4.65
N ARG A 472 5.86 -32.37 -3.80
CA ARG A 472 6.20 -33.75 -3.45
C ARG A 472 5.36 -34.68 -4.32
N VAL A 473 5.95 -35.75 -4.85
CA VAL A 473 5.24 -36.70 -5.70
C VAL A 473 5.59 -38.11 -5.26
N ASP A 474 4.60 -38.96 -5.05
CA ASP A 474 4.85 -40.37 -4.75
C ASP A 474 5.34 -41.13 -5.99
N GLY A 475 5.97 -42.29 -5.79
CA GLY A 475 6.55 -43.05 -6.90
C GLY A 475 5.53 -43.58 -7.92
N ALA A 476 4.27 -43.77 -7.55
CA ALA A 476 3.24 -44.18 -8.50
C ALA A 476 2.82 -43.00 -9.40
N SER A 477 2.57 -41.85 -8.79
CA SER A 477 2.28 -40.57 -9.45
C SER A 477 3.42 -40.13 -10.37
N LEU A 478 4.67 -40.32 -9.96
CA LEU A 478 5.86 -40.02 -10.78
C LEU A 478 5.87 -40.84 -12.07
N ARG A 479 5.63 -42.15 -11.98
CA ARG A 479 5.54 -43.03 -13.16
C ARG A 479 4.41 -42.61 -14.11
N VAL A 480 3.27 -42.19 -13.56
CA VAL A 480 2.14 -41.69 -14.37
C VAL A 480 2.55 -40.42 -15.15
N LEU A 481 3.25 -39.49 -14.50
CA LEU A 481 3.76 -38.28 -15.16
C LEU A 481 4.80 -38.60 -16.25
N GLU A 482 5.75 -39.50 -15.97
CA GLU A 482 6.76 -39.95 -16.93
C GLU A 482 6.14 -40.64 -18.15
N GLU A 483 5.19 -41.55 -17.93
CA GLU A 483 4.45 -42.22 -18.99
C GLU A 483 3.63 -41.24 -19.83
N ALA A 484 2.97 -40.27 -19.20
CA ALA A 484 2.18 -39.26 -19.89
C ALA A 484 3.06 -38.34 -20.75
N ARG A 485 4.24 -37.95 -20.24
CA ARG A 485 5.26 -37.23 -21.02
C ARG A 485 5.75 -38.05 -22.20
N ALA A 486 6.07 -39.33 -22.01
CA ALA A 486 6.50 -40.22 -23.10
C ALA A 486 5.42 -40.40 -24.19
N ARG A 487 4.14 -40.25 -23.83
CA ARG A 487 3.00 -40.27 -24.77
C ARG A 487 2.68 -38.89 -25.37
N GLY A 488 3.46 -37.85 -25.09
CA GLY A 488 3.24 -36.49 -25.59
C GLY A 488 2.02 -35.79 -25.00
N ARG A 489 1.54 -36.22 -23.82
CA ARG A 489 0.40 -35.59 -23.12
C ARG A 489 0.82 -34.47 -22.16
N LEU A 490 2.11 -34.36 -21.87
CA LEU A 490 2.72 -33.34 -21.03
C LEU A 490 3.85 -32.66 -21.82
N PRO A 491 4.24 -31.42 -21.47
CA PRO A 491 5.25 -30.68 -22.21
C PRO A 491 6.64 -31.31 -22.12
N GLU A 492 7.50 -30.98 -23.10
CA GLU A 492 8.87 -31.48 -23.11
C GLU A 492 9.70 -30.94 -21.93
N ASP A 493 9.53 -29.65 -21.55
CA ASP A 493 10.14 -29.06 -20.34
C ASP A 493 9.23 -29.32 -19.12
N LEU A 494 9.05 -30.59 -18.79
CA LEU A 494 8.47 -31.04 -17.53
C LEU A 494 9.57 -31.09 -16.46
N ARG A 495 9.46 -30.23 -15.44
CA ARG A 495 10.38 -30.21 -14.30
C ARG A 495 9.77 -30.96 -13.15
N LEU A 496 10.37 -32.08 -12.79
CA LEU A 496 9.94 -32.93 -11.69
C LEU A 496 10.71 -32.57 -10.41
N PRO A 497 10.19 -32.92 -9.22
CA PRO A 497 10.92 -32.80 -7.97
C PRO A 497 12.24 -33.55 -8.04
N GLN A 498 13.29 -33.02 -7.38
CA GLN A 498 14.58 -33.71 -7.24
C GLN A 498 14.53 -34.86 -6.24
#